data_AF-A0A2T1CHA2-F1
#
_entry.id   AF-A0A2T1CHA2-F1
#
_cell.length_a   1.000
_cell.length_b   1.000
_cell.length_c   1.000
_cell.angle_alpha   90.00
_cell.angle_beta   90.00
_cell.angle_gamma   90.00
#
_symmetry.space_group_name_H-M   'P 1'
#
loop_
_entity.id
_entity.type
_entity.pdbx_description
1 polymer ?
#
loop_
_entity_poly.entity_id
_entity_poly.type
_entity_poly.pdbx_seq_one_letter_code
_entity_poly.pdbx_strand_id
1 'polypeptide(L)' 'MMSYGQTILKADEVMEGIPVMVDEIQVEATFPDGTKLVTVHNPIQ' A
#
# COMPACT_ATOMS: atom_id res chain seq x y z
N MET A 1 -3.12 -9.75 -5.92
CA MET A 1 -3.83 -8.46 -5.81
C MET A 1 -3.22 -7.60 -4.71
N MET A 2 -3.05 -8.12 -3.49
CA MET A 2 -2.40 -7.38 -2.38
C MET A 2 -0.94 -6.96 -2.67
N SER A 3 -0.15 -7.82 -3.29
CA SER A 3 1.26 -7.52 -3.64
C SER A 3 1.41 -6.44 -4.73
N TYR A 4 0.37 -6.16 -5.51
CA TYR A 4 0.42 -5.11 -6.53
C TYR A 4 0.50 -3.71 -5.90
N GLY A 5 -0.02 -3.54 -4.69
CA GLY A 5 0.09 -2.27 -3.96
C GLY A 5 1.54 -1.84 -3.72
N GLN A 6 2.47 -2.80 -3.60
CA GLN A 6 3.90 -2.57 -3.40
C GLN A 6 4.63 -2.12 -4.67
N THR A 7 3.97 -2.14 -5.83
CA THR A 7 4.61 -1.80 -7.12
C THR A 7 4.16 -0.45 -7.67
N ILE A 8 3.33 0.30 -6.92
CA ILE A 8 2.71 1.54 -7.39
C ILE A 8 3.64 2.74 -7.21
N LEU A 9 4.34 2.80 -6.07
CA LEU A 9 5.27 3.89 -5.75
C LEU A 9 6.64 3.32 -5.44
N LYS A 10 7.66 3.96 -6.01
CA LYS A 10 9.06 3.71 -5.72
C LYS A 10 9.61 4.76 -4.74
N ALA A 11 10.72 4.41 -4.08
CA ALA A 11 11.40 5.27 -3.12
C ALA A 11 11.90 6.59 -3.74
N ASP A 12 12.17 6.62 -5.06
CA ASP A 12 12.58 7.80 -5.80
C ASP A 12 11.41 8.71 -6.24
N GLU A 13 10.16 8.24 -6.10
CA GLU A 13 8.94 8.98 -6.42
C GLU A 13 8.36 9.73 -5.21
N VAL A 14 9.00 9.62 -4.04
CA VAL A 14 8.57 10.24 -2.78
C VAL A 14 9.69 11.04 -2.14
N MET A 15 9.34 11.87 -1.15
CA MET A 15 10.34 12.62 -0.39
C MET A 15 11.23 11.69 0.44
N GLU A 16 12.46 12.13 0.71
CA GLU A 16 13.39 11.40 1.58
C GLU A 16 12.75 11.08 2.94
N GLY A 17 12.97 9.86 3.43
CA GLY A 17 12.42 9.38 4.70
C GLY A 17 10.98 8.87 4.62
N ILE A 18 10.21 9.19 3.57
CA ILE A 18 8.84 8.69 3.41
C ILE A 18 8.75 7.15 3.35
N PRO A 19 9.62 6.43 2.60
CA PRO A 19 9.52 4.97 2.49
C PRO A 19 9.64 4.25 3.84
N VAL A 20 10.41 4.80 4.78
CA VAL A 20 10.63 4.22 6.12
C VAL A 20 9.61 4.70 7.16
N MET A 21 8.76 5.67 6.84
CA MET A 21 7.68 6.14 7.72
C MET A 21 6.35 5.41 7.49
N VAL A 22 6.21 4.73 6.35
CA VAL A 22 4.95 4.08 5.94
C VAL A 22 5.15 2.57 5.87
N ASP A 23 5.07 1.91 7.02
CA ASP A 23 5.22 0.44 7.12
C ASP A 23 4.02 -0.31 6.53
N GLU A 24 2.82 0.26 6.63
CA GLU A 24 1.62 -0.32 6.03
C GLU A 24 0.57 0.73 5.66
N ILE A 25 -0.26 0.37 4.68
CA ILE A 25 -1.48 1.12 4.31
C ILE A 25 -2.67 0.18 4.47
N GLN A 26 -3.73 0.69 5.11
CA GLN A 26 -4.99 0.00 5.29
C GLN A 26 -6.13 0.76 4.60
N VAL A 27 -6.93 0.06 3.81
CA VAL A 27 -8.08 0.62 3.08
C VAL A 27 -9.26 -0.35 3.13
N GLU A 28 -10.45 0.14 3.42
CA GLU A 28 -11.68 -0.62 3.18
C GLU A 28 -12.10 -0.46 1.72
N ALA A 29 -12.23 -1.60 1.03
CA ALA A 29 -12.70 -1.64 -0.35
C ALA A 29 -13.89 -2.56 -0.49
N THR A 30 -14.85 -2.18 -1.34
CA THR A 30 -15.99 -3.02 -1.69
C THR A 30 -15.60 -3.97 -2.82
N PHE A 31 -15.65 -5.26 -2.54
CA PHE A 31 -15.48 -6.34 -3.51
C PHE A 31 -16.86 -6.92 -3.88
N PRO A 32 -16.97 -7.69 -4.98
CA PRO A 32 -18.22 -8.36 -5.35
C PRO A 32 -18.81 -9.24 -4.25
N ASP A 33 -17.99 -9.69 -3.29
CA ASP A 33 -18.39 -10.53 -2.16
C ASP A 33 -18.49 -9.77 -0.82
N GLY A 34 -18.41 -8.44 -0.84
CA GLY A 34 -18.59 -7.57 0.32
C GLY A 34 -17.43 -6.60 0.58
N THR A 35 -17.58 -5.78 1.61
CA THR A 35 -16.53 -4.86 2.06
C THR A 35 -15.47 -5.62 2.83
N LYS A 36 -14.20 -5.37 2.50
CA LYS A 36 -13.04 -5.98 3.15
C LYS A 36 -12.01 -4.93 3.48
N LEU A 37 -11.36 -5.09 4.63
CA LEU A 37 -10.14 -4.36 4.97
C LEU A 37 -8.97 -4.97 4.21
N VAL A 38 -8.28 -4.13 3.45
CA VAL A 38 -7.10 -4.48 2.67
C VAL A 38 -5.89 -3.84 3.32
N THR A 39 -4.89 -4.65 3.66
CA THR A 39 -3.60 -4.19 4.19
C THR A 39 -2.50 -4.45 3.17
N VAL A 40 -1.71 -3.41 2.89
CA VAL A 40 -0.50 -3.50 2.07
C VAL A 40 0.69 -3.17 2.97
N HIS A 41 1.52 -4.17 3.24
CA HIS A 41 2.77 -3.98 3.98
C HIS A 41 3.87 -3.49 3.04
N ASN A 42 4.74 -2.61 3.53
CA ASN A 42 5.86 -1.99 2.78
C ASN A 42 5.45 -1.52 1.38
N PRO A 43 4.47 -0.60 1.28
CA PRO A 43 3.86 -0.21 0.01
C PRO A 43 4.79 0.57 -0.93
N ILE A 44 5.92 1.09 -0.44
CA ILE A 44 6.89 1.87 -1.21
C ILE A 44 8.21 1.09 -1.25
N GLN A 45 8.75 0.85 -2.45
CA GLN A 45 9.98 0.07 -2.69
C GLN A 45 11.13 0.91 -3.21
#